data_AF-A0A7X4DU92-F1
#
_entry.id   AF-A0A7X4DU92-F1
#
_cell.length_a   1.000
_cell.length_b   1.000
_cell.length_c   1.000
_cell.angle_alpha   90.00
_cell.angle_beta   90.00
_cell.angle_gamma   90.00
#
_symmetry.space_group_name_H-M   'P 1'
#
loop_
_entity.id
_entity.type
_entity.pdbx_description
1 polymer ?
#
loop_
_entity_poly.entity_id
_entity_poly.type
_entity_poly.pdbx_seq_one_letter_code
_entity_poly.pdbx_strand_id
1 'polypeptide(L)' 'MSDRLDGDARREALARLSECGWIEVEGRDAIMKTFKFRNFVEAWGWMTQMAIVAE' A
#
# COMPACT_ATOMS: atom_id res chain seq x y z
N MET A 1 -5.85 -12.40 14.35
CA MET A 1 -4.71 -11.48 14.61
C MET A 1 -3.62 -11.93 13.67
N SER A 2 -3.19 -11.08 12.74
CA SER A 2 -2.05 -11.39 11.87
C SER A 2 -0.76 -11.00 12.57
N ASP A 3 0.25 -11.85 12.47
CA ASP A 3 1.57 -11.58 13.03
C ASP A 3 2.29 -10.49 12.23
N ARG A 4 3.18 -9.76 12.91
CA ARG A 4 4.03 -8.76 12.24
C ARG A 4 5.02 -9.45 11.33
N LEU A 5 5.25 -8.83 10.18
CA LEU A 5 6.31 -9.25 9.26
C LEU A 5 7.66 -8.81 9.83
N ASP A 6 8.62 -9.72 9.95
CA ASP A 6 9.95 -9.46 10.51
C ASP A 6 11.09 -9.98 9.62
N GLY A 7 12.33 -9.74 10.06
CA GLY A 7 13.53 -10.33 9.46
C GLY A 7 13.69 -10.10 7.95
N ASP A 8 14.14 -11.15 7.26
CA ASP A 8 14.31 -11.15 5.80
C ASP A 8 13.00 -10.99 5.06
N ALA A 9 11.90 -11.60 5.54
CA ALA A 9 10.60 -11.51 4.91
C ALA A 9 10.10 -10.06 4.82
N ARG A 10 10.31 -9.27 5.88
CA ARG A 10 9.99 -7.82 5.86
C ARG A 10 10.86 -7.08 4.85
N ARG A 11 12.16 -7.34 4.83
CA ARG A 11 13.10 -6.67 3.91
C ARG A 11 12.75 -6.93 2.45
N GLU A 12 12.50 -8.19 2.10
CA GLU A 12 12.15 -8.58 0.73
C GLU A 12 10.81 -7.99 0.28
N ALA A 13 9.80 -8.02 1.15
CA ALA A 13 8.49 -7.44 0.84
C ALA A 13 8.60 -5.92 0.62
N LEU A 14 9.34 -5.21 1.49
CA LEU A 14 9.54 -3.76 1.35
C LEU A 14 10.34 -3.40 0.11
N ALA A 15 11.37 -4.17 -0.24
CA ALA A 15 12.13 -3.96 -1.47
C ALA A 15 11.20 -4.00 -2.70
N ARG A 16 10.37 -5.05 -2.82
CA ARG A 16 9.41 -5.18 -3.92
C ARG A 16 8.35 -4.09 -3.93
N LEU A 17 7.86 -3.68 -2.76
CA LEU A 17 6.87 -2.62 -2.64
C LEU A 17 7.45 -1.24 -2.98
N SER A 18 8.73 -1.01 -2.68
CA SER A 18 9.44 0.22 -3.02
C SER A 18 9.60 0.42 -4.52
N GLU A 19 9.86 -0.65 -5.29
CA GLU A 19 9.85 -0.63 -6.76
C GLU A 19 8.49 -0.21 -7.33
N CYS A 20 7.42 -0.52 -6.59
CA CYS A 20 6.06 -0.12 -6.93
C CYS A 20 5.68 1.27 -6.39
N GLY A 21 6.59 2.01 -5.76
CA GLY A 21 6.35 3.37 -5.25
C GLY A 21 5.63 3.45 -3.89
N TRP A 22 5.62 2.36 -3.11
CA TRP A 22 5.25 2.42 -1.70
C TRP A 22 6.43 2.89 -0.85
N ILE A 23 6.15 3.64 0.22
CA ILE A 23 7.14 4.13 1.17
C ILE A 23 6.72 3.81 2.60
N GLU A 24 7.69 3.64 3.49
CA GLU A 24 7.44 3.54 4.93
C GLU A 24 6.99 4.90 5.50
N VAL A 25 6.06 4.89 6.45
CA VAL A 25 5.56 6.09 7.13
C VAL A 25 6.48 6.42 8.31
N GLU A 26 6.97 7.65 8.36
CA GLU A 26 7.80 8.10 9.50
C GLU A 26 7.00 8.08 10.81
N GLY A 27 7.58 7.51 11.86
CA GLY A 27 6.96 7.44 13.19
C GLY A 27 5.83 6.41 13.35
N ARG A 28 5.56 5.56 12.34
CA ARG A 28 4.52 4.51 12.41
C ARG A 28 4.91 3.28 11.58
N ASP A 29 4.67 2.07 12.10
CA ASP A 29 4.78 0.83 11.32
C ASP A 29 3.60 0.72 10.33
N ALA A 30 3.75 1.41 9.21
CA ALA A 30 2.79 1.50 8.12
C ALA A 30 3.51 1.84 6.81
N ILE A 31 2.87 1.52 5.70
CA ILE A 31 3.31 1.93 4.36
C ILE A 31 2.25 2.84 3.73
N MET A 32 2.68 3.74 2.85
CA MET A 32 1.79 4.60 2.08
C MET A 32 2.22 4.69 0.62
N LYS A 33 1.26 4.95 -0.25
CA LYS A 33 1.48 5.29 -1.66
C LYS A 33 0.43 6.28 -2.11
N THR A 34 0.84 7.33 -2.82
CA THR A 34 -0.07 8.29 -3.44
C THR A 34 -0.37 7.86 -4.87
N PHE A 35 -1.66 7.68 -5.17
CA PHE A 35 -2.15 7.44 -6.53
C PHE A 35 -2.75 8.73 -7.09
N LYS A 36 -2.34 9.13 -8.30
CA LYS A 36 -2.85 10.32 -8.98
C LYS A 36 -3.59 9.91 -10.25
N PHE A 37 -4.86 10.30 -10.33
CA PHE A 37 -5.73 10.02 -11.47
C PHE A 37 -6.04 11.31 -12.24
N ARG A 38 -6.55 11.17 -13.47
CA ARG A 38 -6.88 12.32 -14.33
C ARG A 38 -8.08 13.11 -13.80
N ASN A 39 -9.05 12.44 -13.17
CA ASN A 39 -10.28 13.02 -12.66
C ASN A 39 -10.84 12.20 -11.49
N PHE A 40 -11.93 12.70 -10.90
CA PHE A 40 -12.60 12.08 -9.76
C PHE A 40 -13.23 10.72 -10.09
N VAL A 41 -13.84 10.56 -11.28
CA VAL A 41 -14.53 9.32 -11.66
C VAL A 41 -13.55 8.14 -11.71
N GLU A 42 -12.35 8.36 -12.26
CA GLU A 42 -11.29 7.34 -12.27
C GLU A 42 -10.79 7.01 -10.86
N ALA A 43 -10.55 8.02 -10.03
CA ALA A 43 -10.11 7.81 -8.65
C ALA A 43 -11.14 7.02 -7.83
N TRP A 44 -12.43 7.40 -7.94
CA TRP A 44 -13.50 6.76 -7.19
C TRP A 44 -13.79 5.33 -7.67
N GLY A 45 -13.69 5.09 -8.99
CA GLY A 45 -13.78 3.75 -9.55
C GLY A 45 -12.70 2.82 -8.98
N TRP A 46 -11.45 3.31 -8.93
CA TRP A 46 -10.34 2.58 -8.30
C TRP A 46 -10.59 2.33 -6.81
N MET A 47 -11.06 3.34 -6.07
CA MET A 47 -11.39 3.20 -4.64
C MET A 47 -12.47 2.15 -4.40
N THR A 48 -13.50 2.10 -5.25
CA THR A 48 -14.58 1.10 -5.14
C THR A 48 -14.06 -0.32 -5.35
N GLN A 49 -13.15 -0.52 -6.30
CA GLN A 49 -12.49 -1.82 -6.49
C GLN A 49 -11.65 -2.22 -5.27
N MET A 50 -10.92 -1.28 -4.68
CA MET A 50 -10.14 -1.54 -3.46
C MET A 50 -11.03 -1.81 -2.24
N ALA A 51 -12.20 -1.17 -2.14
CA ALA A 51 -13.17 -1.45 -1.09
C ALA A 51 -13.62 -2.92 -1.12
N ILE A 52 -13.91 -3.47 -2.30
CA ILE A 52 -14.29 -4.89 -2.45
C ILE A 52 -13.17 -5.84 -2.00
N VAL A 53 -11.90 -5.49 -2.24
CA VAL A 53 -10.75 -6.30 -1.80
C VAL A 53 -10.51 -6.21 -0.28
N ALA A 54 -10.96 -5.13 0.35
CA ALA A 54 -10.77 -4.89 1.78
C ALA A 54 -11.80 -5.60 2.67
N GLU A 55 -12.98 -5.93 2.14
CA GLU A 55 -14.02 -6.75 2.81
C GLU A 55 -13.57 -8.21 2.96
#